data_AF-A0A529AST1-F1
#
_entry.id   AF-A0A529AST1-F1
#
_cell.length_a   1.000
_cell.length_b   1.000
_cell.length_c   1.000
_cell.angle_alpha   90.00
_cell.angle_beta   90.00
_cell.angle_gamma   90.00
#
_symmetry.space_group_name_H-M   'P 1'
#
loop_
_entity.id
_entity.type
_entity.pdbx_description
1 polymer ?
#
loop_
_entity_poly.entity_id
_entity_poly.type
_entity_poly.pdbx_seq_one_letter_code
_entity_poly.pdbx_strand_id
1 'polypeptide(L)' 'PNMALDNAQYDKAEIDTSLKTIEAVNGDAAKVVVAFVVAGNPHRLEWKLRKVDGDWKVTDLLSVTGEWALSQYQCE' A
#
# COMPACT_ATOMS: atom_id res chain seq x y z
N PRO A 1 2.18 -13.39 -2.69
CA PRO A 1 1.02 -12.46 -2.63
C PRO A 1 1.48 -11.00 -2.80
N ASN A 2 0.82 -10.24 -3.68
CA ASN A 2 1.18 -8.85 -3.95
C ASN A 2 0.38 -7.89 -3.07
N MET A 3 0.58 -7.99 -1.76
CA MET A 3 -0.23 -7.26 -0.76
C MET A 3 -0.09 -5.74 -0.87
N ALA A 4 1.08 -5.25 -1.33
CA ALA A 4 1.30 -3.82 -1.56
C ALA A 4 0.37 -3.23 -2.64
N LEU A 5 -0.13 -4.07 -3.55
CA LEU A 5 -1.11 -3.72 -4.58
C LEU A 5 -2.41 -4.52 -4.38
N ASP A 6 -2.85 -4.67 -3.13
CA ASP A 6 -4.15 -5.28 -2.80
C ASP A 6 -4.34 -6.72 -3.29
N ASN A 7 -3.23 -7.46 -3.49
CA ASN A 7 -3.21 -8.77 -4.15
C ASN A 7 -3.85 -8.77 -5.55
N ALA A 8 -4.00 -7.61 -6.19
CA ALA A 8 -4.52 -7.50 -7.54
C ALA A 8 -3.60 -8.26 -8.50
N GLN A 9 -4.21 -9.04 -9.39
CA GLN A 9 -3.52 -9.58 -10.56
C GLN A 9 -3.48 -8.46 -11.61
N TYR A 10 -2.29 -7.95 -11.89
CA TYR A 10 -2.14 -6.71 -12.66
C TYR A 10 -1.10 -6.85 -13.78
N ASP A 11 -1.29 -6.08 -14.85
CA ASP A 11 -0.21 -5.69 -15.75
C ASP A 11 0.44 -4.43 -15.20
N LYS A 12 1.78 -4.41 -15.10
CA LYS A 12 2.52 -3.23 -14.66
C LYS A 12 2.16 -1.99 -15.47
N ALA A 13 1.98 -2.14 -16.78
CA ALA A 13 1.61 -1.04 -17.66
C ALA A 13 0.26 -0.42 -17.28
N GLU A 14 -0.68 -1.22 -16.77
CA GLU A 14 -2.00 -0.74 -16.36
C GLU A 14 -1.92 0.11 -15.08
N ILE A 15 -1.16 -0.36 -14.07
CA ILE A 15 -0.96 0.41 -12.85
C ILE A 15 -0.19 1.70 -13.12
N ASP A 16 0.87 1.65 -13.94
CA ASP A 16 1.71 2.83 -14.23
C ASP A 16 0.89 4.00 -14.81
N THR A 17 -0.23 3.72 -15.51
CA THR A 17 -1.11 4.77 -16.07
C THR A 17 -2.06 5.40 -15.06
N SER A 18 -2.37 4.71 -13.96
CA SER A 18 -3.44 5.09 -13.02
C SER A 18 -2.95 5.33 -11.60
N LEU A 19 -1.73 4.93 -11.28
CA LEU A 19 -1.13 5.01 -9.96
C LEU A 19 -1.02 6.45 -9.49
N LYS A 20 -1.59 6.72 -8.32
CA LYS A 20 -1.49 7.99 -7.61
C LYS A 20 -1.09 7.73 -6.17
N THR A 21 -0.14 8.52 -5.68
CA THR A 21 0.34 8.45 -4.31
C THR A 21 0.25 9.82 -3.64
N ILE A 22 -0.20 9.83 -2.39
CA ILE A 22 -0.14 11.01 -1.51
C ILE A 22 0.59 10.59 -0.25
N GLU A 23 1.66 11.31 0.07
CA GLU A 23 2.50 11.03 1.24
C GLU A 23 2.34 12.09 2.32
N ALA A 24 2.42 11.64 3.58
CA ALA A 24 2.50 12.48 4.75
C ALA A 24 3.60 11.92 5.67
N VAL A 25 4.63 12.74 5.94
CA VAL A 25 5.77 12.37 6.79
C VAL A 25 5.70 13.16 8.10
N ASN A 26 5.86 12.47 9.23
CA ASN A 26 5.91 13.03 10.56
C ASN A 26 7.04 12.38 11.37
N GLY A 27 8.22 13.02 11.38
CA GLY A 27 9.42 12.49 12.01
C GLY A 27 9.80 11.14 11.42
N ASP A 28 9.82 10.11 12.27
CA ASP A 28 10.13 8.73 11.88
C ASP A 28 8.91 7.92 11.46
N ALA A 29 7.74 8.52 11.34
CA ALA A 29 6.53 7.87 10.82
C ALA A 29 6.16 8.49 9.47
N ALA A 30 5.71 7.66 8.54
CA ALA A 30 5.15 8.12 7.28
C ALA A 30 3.92 7.31 6.90
N LYS A 31 3.02 7.96 6.17
CA LYS A 31 1.82 7.36 5.61
C LYS A 31 1.78 7.68 4.13
N VAL A 32 1.60 6.65 3.31
CA VAL A 32 1.41 6.79 1.86
C VAL A 32 0.05 6.23 1.51
N VAL A 33 -0.84 7.10 1.02
CA VAL A 33 -2.11 6.68 0.43
C VAL A 33 -1.84 6.38 -1.04
N VAL A 34 -2.16 5.16 -1.46
CA VAL A 34 -1.96 4.67 -2.82
C VAL A 34 -3.32 4.38 -3.44
N ALA A 35 -3.54 4.86 -4.66
CA ALA A 35 -4.74 4.59 -5.43
C ALA A 35 -4.35 4.22 -6.86
N PHE A 36 -4.99 3.20 -7.42
CA PHE A 36 -4.78 2.77 -8.81
C PHE A 36 -6.03 2.03 -9.31
N VAL A 37 -6.08 1.72 -10.60
CA VAL A 37 -7.18 0.97 -11.22
C VAL A 37 -6.63 -0.27 -11.90
N VAL A 38 -7.27 -1.43 -11.69
CA VAL A 38 -6.94 -2.70 -12.38
C VAL A 38 -8.23 -3.32 -12.90
N ALA A 39 -8.25 -3.69 -14.18
CA ALA A 39 -9.42 -4.21 -14.89
C ALA A 39 -10.69 -3.35 -14.68
N GLY A 40 -10.51 -2.02 -14.62
CA GLY A 40 -11.60 -1.07 -14.35
C GLY A 40 -12.02 -0.95 -12.88
N ASN A 41 -11.45 -1.74 -11.97
CA ASN A 41 -11.74 -1.70 -10.54
C ASN A 41 -10.77 -0.75 -9.82
N PRO A 42 -11.27 0.26 -9.09
CA PRO A 42 -10.41 1.10 -8.28
C PRO A 42 -9.94 0.35 -7.04
N HIS A 43 -8.65 0.46 -6.75
CA HIS A 43 -8.00 -0.03 -5.54
C HIS A 43 -7.48 1.15 -4.72
N ARG A 44 -7.60 1.05 -3.41
CA ARG A 44 -7.03 2.04 -2.49
C ARG A 44 -6.39 1.38 -1.30
N LEU A 45 -5.11 1.70 -1.08
CA LEU A 45 -4.35 1.27 0.07
C LEU A 45 -3.79 2.43 0.85
N GLU A 46 -3.48 2.14 2.10
CA GLU A 46 -2.67 2.96 2.97
C GLU A 46 -1.47 2.15 3.42
N TRP A 47 -0.28 2.63 3.09
CA TRP A 47 0.98 2.07 3.57
C TRP A 47 1.43 2.89 4.77
N LYS A 48 1.63 2.23 5.90
CA LYS A 48 2.25 2.83 7.07
C LYS A 48 3.72 2.45 7.07
N LEU A 49 4.58 3.45 7.27
CA LEU A 49 6.02 3.27 7.29
C LEU A 49 6.60 3.84 8.57
N ARG A 50 7.71 3.25 8.99
CA ARG A 50 8.55 3.77 10.06
C ARG A 50 10.00 3.80 9.62
N LYS A 51 10.73 4.84 10.01
CA LYS A 51 12.17 4.90 9.83
C LYS A 51 12.84 4.02 10.89
N VAL A 52 13.64 3.06 10.44
CA VAL A 52 14.45 2.15 11.27
C VAL A 52 15.85 2.14 10.69
N ASP A 53 16.85 2.48 11.50
CA ASP A 53 18.25 2.61 11.10
C ASP A 53 18.47 3.51 9.86
N GLY A 54 17.67 4.59 9.76
CA GLY A 54 17.74 5.55 8.66
C GLY A 54 16.87 5.21 7.44
N ASP A 55 16.39 3.97 7.33
CA ASP A 55 15.59 3.49 6.22
C ASP A 55 14.10 3.46 6.54
N TRP A 56 13.26 3.80 5.57
CA TRP A 56 11.82 3.55 5.66
C TRP A 56 11.52 2.06 5.52
N LYS A 57 10.85 1.49 6.51
CA LYS A 57 10.33 0.12 6.49
C LYS A 57 8.80 0.18 6.56
N VAL A 58 8.13 -0.68 5.79
CA VAL A 58 6.67 -0.84 5.87
C VAL A 58 6.34 -1.50 7.21
N THR A 59 5.48 -0.89 7.99
CA THR A 59 5.01 -1.41 9.28
C THR A 59 3.60 -1.99 9.19
N ASP A 60 2.80 -1.50 8.24
CA ASP A 60 1.46 -2.02 7.98
C ASP A 60 1.01 -1.68 6.55
N LEU A 61 0.12 -2.51 6.01
CA LEU A 61 -0.59 -2.27 4.77
C LEU A 61 -2.07 -2.40 5.07
N LEU A 62 -2.84 -1.35 4.82
CA LEU A 62 -4.29 -1.36 4.98
C LEU A 62 -4.92 -1.24 3.60
N SER A 63 -5.66 -2.26 3.17
CA SER A 63 -6.51 -2.17 2.00
C SER A 63 -7.88 -1.64 2.40
N VAL A 64 -8.24 -0.48 1.84
CA VAL A 64 -9.58 0.10 2.01
C VAL A 64 -10.58 -0.65 1.12
N THR A 65 -10.14 -1.07 -0.06
CA THR A 65 -10.99 -1.74 -1.05
C THR A 65 -11.21 -3.22 -0.76
N GLY A 66 -10.17 -3.91 -0.28
CA GLY A 66 -10.22 -5.31 0.11
C GLY A 66 -10.56 -5.54 1.59
N GLU A 67 -10.78 -4.48 2.36
CA GLU A 67 -11.15 -4.51 3.78
C GLU A 67 -10.23 -5.41 4.66
N TRP A 68 -8.93 -5.40 4.39
CA TRP A 68 -7.94 -6.18 5.15
C TRP A 68 -6.75 -5.30 5.58
N ALA A 69 -6.08 -5.70 6.67
CA ALA A 69 -4.82 -5.08 7.08
C ALA A 69 -3.73 -6.13 7.35
N LEU A 70 -2.48 -5.85 6.98
CA LEU A 70 -1.35 -6.76 7.20
C LEU A 70 -1.20 -7.08 8.70
N SER A 71 -1.40 -6.07 9.56
CA SER A 71 -1.40 -6.21 11.01
C SER A 71 -2.45 -7.17 11.59
N GLN A 72 -3.46 -7.57 10.82
CA GLN A 72 -4.44 -8.58 11.27
C GLN A 72 -3.93 -10.01 11.09
N TYR A 73 -2.93 -10.23 10.25
CA TYR A 73 -2.33 -11.54 10.04
C TYR A 73 -1.30 -11.80 11.14
N GLN A 74 -1.38 -12.97 11.77
CA GLN A 74 -0.37 -13.42 12.72
C GLN A 74 0.69 -14.23 11.98
N CYS A 75 1.97 -14.00 12.31
CA CYS A 75 3.04 -14.87 11.83
C CYS A 75 2.95 -16.20 12.59
N GLU A 76 2.89 -17.31 11.85
CA GLU A 76 3.14 -18.66 12.39
C GLU A 76 4.66 -18.91 12.53
#